data_AF-A0A1H1ZMJ5-F1
#
_entry.id   AF-A0A1H1ZMJ5-F1
#
_cell.length_a   1.000
_cell.length_b   1.000
_cell.length_c   1.000
_cell.angle_alpha   90.00
_cell.angle_beta   90.00
_cell.angle_gamma   90.00
#
_symmetry.space_group_name_H-M   'P 1'
#
loop_
_entity.id
_entity.type
_entity.pdbx_description
1 polymer ?
#
loop_
_entity_poly.entity_id
_entity_poly.type
_entity_poly.pdbx_seq_one_letter_code
_entity_poly.pdbx_strand_id
1 'polypeptide(L)'
;MSDLRDYPPQPWIHQADCTDAPPGPLALRATAIRELYPYGRPHHCFDRPTVTYNRECVAEPWSESDPEPHRYSESTIQPPDAVRPLCEVCRGTHGELAPSVAWPVRIPGAAWPR
;
A
#
# COMPACT_ATOMS: atom_id res chain seq x y z
N MET A 1 -8.01 23.47 -10.93
CA MET A 1 -7.26 22.40 -11.62
C MET A 1 -6.51 21.66 -10.53
N SER A 2 -6.74 20.36 -10.35
CA SER A 2 -5.97 19.58 -9.38
C SER A 2 -4.57 19.40 -9.94
N ASP A 3 -3.54 19.75 -9.18
CA ASP A 3 -2.16 19.50 -9.59
C ASP A 3 -1.94 17.99 -9.68
N LEU A 4 -1.47 17.52 -10.84
CA LEU A 4 -1.14 16.11 -11.04
C LEU A 4 0.06 15.74 -10.16
N ARG A 5 0.03 14.57 -9.54
CA ARG A 5 1.09 14.08 -8.64
C ARG A 5 1.54 12.66 -8.98
N ASP A 6 2.75 12.35 -8.51
CA ASP A 6 3.23 10.98 -8.42
C ASP A 6 2.69 10.28 -7.18
N TYR A 7 2.46 8.97 -7.30
CA TYR A 7 2.07 8.07 -6.23
C TYR A 7 3.23 7.16 -5.85
N PRO A 8 3.53 7.00 -4.55
CA PRO A 8 4.51 6.01 -4.12
C PRO A 8 3.95 4.58 -4.33
N PRO A 9 4.83 3.57 -4.36
CA PRO A 9 4.45 2.18 -4.16
C PRO A 9 3.48 2.01 -2.98
N GLN A 10 2.47 1.18 -3.16
CA GLN A 10 1.41 0.98 -2.17
C GLN A 10 1.72 -0.24 -1.30
N PRO A 11 1.38 -0.19 -0.01
CA PRO A 11 1.61 -1.29 0.91
C PRO A 11 0.72 -2.50 0.60
N TRP A 12 1.15 -3.67 1.06
CA TRP A 12 0.26 -4.81 1.26
C TRP A 12 -0.60 -4.60 2.51
N ILE A 13 -1.86 -5.00 2.43
CA ILE A 13 -2.82 -4.87 3.52
C ILE A 13 -3.19 -6.26 4.02
N HIS A 14 -2.86 -6.53 5.28
CA HIS A 14 -3.11 -7.78 5.96
C HIS A 14 -4.23 -7.62 6.99
N GLN A 15 -5.00 -8.68 7.26
CA GLN A 15 -5.70 -8.75 8.54
C GLN A 15 -4.67 -8.77 9.68
N ALA A 16 -4.99 -8.17 10.82
CA ALA A 16 -4.05 -8.06 11.93
C ALA A 16 -3.63 -9.42 12.53
N ASP A 17 -4.42 -10.47 12.32
CA ASP A 17 -4.19 -11.85 12.76
C ASP A 17 -3.58 -12.75 11.66
N CYS A 18 -3.19 -12.17 10.51
CA CYS A 18 -2.53 -12.92 9.44
C CYS A 18 -1.14 -13.40 9.89
N THR A 19 -0.85 -14.68 9.68
CA THR A 19 0.44 -15.30 10.03
C THR A 19 1.63 -14.71 9.28
N ASP A 20 1.37 -14.15 8.11
CA ASP A 20 2.38 -13.57 7.22
C ASP A 20 2.51 -12.06 7.42
N ALA A 21 1.70 -11.45 8.29
CA ALA A 21 1.80 -10.02 8.56
C ALA A 21 3.12 -9.70 9.30
N PRO A 22 3.81 -8.60 8.96
CA PRO A 22 5.04 -8.23 9.63
C PRO A 22 4.78 -7.90 11.10
N PRO A 23 5.71 -8.23 12.01
CA PRO A 23 5.59 -7.86 13.42
C PRO A 23 5.71 -6.33 13.55
N GLY A 24 4.64 -5.65 13.96
CA GLY A 24 4.65 -4.19 14.11
C GLY A 24 3.29 -3.59 14.48
N PRO A 25 3.26 -2.37 15.07
CA PRO A 25 2.31 -2.06 16.14
C PRO A 25 1.07 -1.22 15.77
N LEU A 26 0.78 -0.92 14.50
CA LEU A 26 -0.45 -0.16 14.19
C LEU A 26 -1.45 -0.95 13.37
N ALA A 27 -2.26 -1.72 14.09
CA ALA A 27 -3.51 -2.24 13.56
C ALA A 27 -4.54 -1.11 13.52
N LEU A 28 -5.03 -0.81 12.32
CA LEU A 28 -6.10 0.16 12.10
C LEU A 28 -7.34 -0.56 11.60
N ARG A 29 -8.51 0.03 11.85
CA ARG A 29 -9.77 -0.46 11.27
C ARG A 29 -9.69 -0.43 9.74
N ALA A 30 -10.26 -1.44 9.09
CA ALA A 30 -10.24 -1.58 7.63
C ALA A 30 -10.73 -0.32 6.89
N THR A 31 -11.68 0.43 7.46
CA THR A 31 -12.13 1.72 6.91
C THR A 31 -11.03 2.77 6.93
N ALA A 32 -10.32 2.94 8.05
CA ALA A 32 -9.22 3.89 8.16
C ALA A 32 -8.04 3.49 7.25
N ILE A 33 -7.76 2.18 7.13
CA ILE A 33 -6.75 1.69 6.17
C ILE A 33 -7.12 2.04 4.73
N ARG A 34 -8.38 1.89 4.33
CA ARG A 34 -8.85 2.27 2.99
C ARG A 34 -8.76 3.76 2.72
N GLU A 35 -8.90 4.59 3.75
CA GLU A 35 -8.74 6.05 3.62
C GLU A 35 -7.26 6.44 3.47
N LEU A 36 -6.37 5.82 4.24
CA LEU A 36 -4.93 6.10 4.19
C LEU A 36 -4.24 5.50 2.95
N TYR A 37 -4.66 4.32 2.54
CA TYR A 37 -4.10 3.55 1.43
C TYR A 37 -5.21 3.11 0.46
N PRO A 38 -5.86 4.05 -0.25
CA PRO A 38 -6.97 3.75 -1.16
C PRO A 38 -6.57 2.81 -2.30
N TYR A 39 -5.27 2.72 -2.61
CA TYR A 39 -4.70 1.84 -3.62
C TYR A 39 -3.85 0.71 -3.00
N GLY A 40 -3.91 0.50 -1.68
CA GLY A 40 -3.27 -0.61 -0.99
C GLY A 40 -3.63 -1.96 -1.59
N ARG A 41 -2.65 -2.86 -1.64
CA ARG A 41 -2.81 -4.19 -2.23
C ARG A 41 -3.37 -5.14 -1.16
N PRO A 42 -4.57 -5.71 -1.33
CA PRO A 42 -5.06 -6.68 -0.36
C PRO A 42 -4.17 -7.93 -0.40
N HIS A 43 -3.62 -8.33 0.73
CA HIS A 43 -2.98 -9.63 0.87
C HIS A 43 -4.03 -10.73 0.67
N HIS A 44 -3.63 -11.97 0.38
CA HIS A 44 -4.56 -13.07 0.16
C HIS A 44 -5.43 -13.37 1.40
N CYS A 45 -4.97 -12.96 2.60
CA CYS A 45 -5.76 -13.03 3.83
C CYS A 45 -6.86 -11.98 3.91
N PHE A 46 -6.84 -10.93 3.08
CA PHE A 46 -7.76 -9.79 3.15
C PHE A 46 -8.99 -10.03 2.26
N ASP A 47 -10.14 -10.24 2.90
CA ASP A 47 -11.38 -10.65 2.24
C ASP A 47 -12.52 -9.61 2.35
N ARG A 48 -13.65 -9.89 1.69
CA ARG A 48 -14.84 -9.02 1.75
C ARG A 48 -15.44 -8.89 3.16
N PRO A 49 -15.50 -9.97 3.98
CA PRO A 49 -15.86 -9.86 5.40
C PRO A 49 -15.03 -8.83 6.18
N THR A 50 -13.73 -8.75 5.95
CA THR A 50 -12.82 -7.81 6.63
C THR A 50 -13.30 -6.36 6.49
N VAL A 51 -13.66 -5.96 5.27
CA VAL A 51 -14.17 -4.62 4.97
C VAL A 51 -15.57 -4.41 5.53
N THR A 52 -16.47 -5.39 5.36
CA THR A 52 -17.88 -5.29 5.80
C THR A 52 -17.99 -5.15 7.33
N TYR A 53 -17.20 -5.93 8.08
CA TYR A 53 -17.20 -5.91 9.54
C TYR A 53 -16.22 -4.92 10.14
N ASN A 54 -15.50 -4.17 9.30
CA ASN A 54 -14.50 -3.20 9.70
C ASN A 54 -13.48 -3.77 10.71
N ARG A 55 -12.89 -4.92 10.37
CA ARG A 55 -11.87 -5.60 11.20
C ARG A 55 -10.56 -4.82 11.24
N GLU A 56 -9.70 -5.20 12.19
CA GLU A 56 -8.37 -4.62 12.33
C GLU A 56 -7.40 -5.19 11.28
N CYS A 57 -6.57 -4.31 10.73
CA CYS A 57 -5.70 -4.58 9.60
C CYS A 57 -4.37 -3.85 9.76
N VAL A 58 -3.32 -4.41 9.18
CA VAL A 58 -1.96 -3.86 9.20
C VAL A 58 -1.53 -3.58 7.76
N ALA A 59 -0.86 -2.45 7.57
CA ALA A 59 -0.22 -2.11 6.30
C ALA A 59 1.26 -2.51 6.36
N GLU A 60 1.64 -3.50 5.56
CA GLU A 60 3.04 -3.86 5.31
C GLU A 60 3.61 -2.92 4.24
N PRO A 61 4.60 -2.08 4.57
CA PRO A 61 5.26 -1.25 3.58
C PRO A 61 5.84 -2.09 2.45
N TRP A 62 5.82 -1.55 1.23
CA TRP A 62 6.59 -2.11 0.13
C TRP A 62 8.05 -2.27 0.56
N SER A 63 8.57 -3.50 0.53
CA SER A 63 9.90 -3.83 1.06
C SER A 63 10.72 -4.65 0.07
N GLU A 64 11.94 -5.03 0.44
CA GLU A 64 12.82 -5.86 -0.41
C GLU A 64 12.28 -7.29 -0.64
N SER A 65 11.26 -7.73 0.12
CA SER A 65 10.56 -9.01 -0.10
C SER A 65 9.41 -8.92 -1.11
N ASP A 66 9.02 -7.71 -1.52
CA ASP A 66 8.18 -7.50 -2.70
C ASP A 66 8.99 -7.78 -3.99
N PRO A 67 8.34 -8.08 -5.13
CA PRO A 67 9.05 -8.54 -6.32
C PRO A 67 10.19 -7.58 -6.67
N GLU A 68 11.37 -8.18 -6.85
CA GLU A 68 12.62 -7.61 -7.36
C GLU A 68 12.35 -6.47 -8.36
N PRO A 69 13.17 -5.39 -8.41
CA PRO A 69 12.95 -4.22 -9.26
C PRO A 69 12.20 -4.54 -10.56
N HIS A 70 10.96 -4.08 -10.62
CA HIS A 70 10.05 -4.43 -11.71
C HIS A 70 9.96 -3.30 -12.71
N ARG A 71 9.68 -3.68 -13.96
CA ARG A 71 9.32 -2.73 -15.00
C ARG A 71 7.92 -2.22 -14.77
N TYR A 72 7.70 -0.96 -15.13
CA TYR A 72 6.36 -0.40 -15.15
C TYR A 72 5.45 -1.23 -16.07
N SER A 73 4.31 -1.67 -15.53
CA SER A 73 3.19 -2.26 -16.27
C SER A 73 1.96 -1.42 -16.01
N GLU A 74 1.31 -0.92 -17.05
CA GLU A 74 0.16 -0.02 -16.92
C GLU A 74 -1.04 -0.73 -16.31
N SER A 75 -1.58 -0.22 -15.19
CA SER A 75 -2.82 -0.74 -14.61
C SER A 75 -4.04 0.01 -15.11
N THR A 76 -5.21 -0.60 -14.92
CA THR A 76 -6.51 0.06 -15.13
C THR A 76 -6.87 1.07 -14.04
N ILE A 77 -6.03 1.23 -13.00
CA ILE A 77 -6.26 2.16 -11.89
C ILE A 77 -5.59 3.51 -12.24
N GLN A 78 -6.41 4.52 -12.50
CA GLN A 78 -5.94 5.88 -12.78
C GLN A 78 -6.65 6.89 -11.86
N PRO A 79 -6.00 7.28 -10.74
CA PRO A 79 -6.50 8.38 -9.91
C PRO A 79 -6.64 9.67 -10.75
N PRO A 80 -7.67 10.49 -10.49
CA PRO A 80 -7.93 11.71 -11.28
C PRO A 80 -6.81 12.76 -11.17
N ASP A 81 -6.02 12.69 -10.09
CA ASP A 81 -4.87 13.53 -9.77
C ASP A 81 -3.53 12.82 -10.03
N ALA A 82 -3.50 11.65 -10.68
CA ALA A 82 -2.26 10.98 -11.03
C ALA A 82 -1.68 11.49 -12.36
N VAL A 83 -0.37 11.70 -12.41
CA VAL A 83 0.34 12.08 -13.65
C VAL A 83 0.24 11.01 -14.75
N ARG A 84 0.00 9.74 -14.39
CA ARG A 84 -0.15 8.58 -15.28
C ARG A 84 -0.90 7.46 -14.53
N PRO A 85 -1.38 6.40 -15.19
CA PRO A 85 -1.94 5.25 -14.50
C PRO A 85 -0.97 4.64 -13.48
N LEU A 86 -1.50 3.99 -12.44
CA LEU A 86 -0.66 3.29 -11.47
C LEU A 86 -0.05 2.04 -12.11
N CYS A 87 1.09 1.59 -11.59
CA CYS A 87 1.70 0.31 -11.98
C CYS A 87 0.86 -0.88 -11.49
N GLU A 88 0.67 -1.92 -12.31
CA GLU A 88 -0.05 -3.15 -11.89
C GLU A 88 0.63 -3.86 -10.72
N VAL A 89 1.96 -3.74 -10.63
CA VAL A 89 2.78 -4.46 -9.66
C VAL A 89 2.81 -3.72 -8.32
N CYS A 90 3.31 -2.48 -8.29
CA CYS A 90 3.44 -1.72 -7.05
C CYS A 90 2.35 -0.69 -6.77
N ARG A 91 1.48 -0.42 -7.73
CA ARG A 91 0.45 0.63 -7.66
C ARG A 91 0.98 2.03 -7.34
N GLY A 92 2.26 2.29 -7.61
CA GLY A 92 2.83 3.63 -7.67
C GLY A 92 2.90 4.15 -9.11
N THR A 93 3.19 5.44 -9.27
CA THR A 93 3.60 6.00 -10.57
C THR A 93 5.13 6.06 -10.60
N HIS A 94 5.74 5.41 -11.59
CA HIS A 94 7.19 5.43 -11.79
C HIS A 94 7.55 5.28 -13.27
N GLY A 95 8.82 5.50 -13.61
CA GLY A 95 9.38 5.25 -14.93
C GLY A 95 9.76 3.78 -15.15
N GLU A 96 10.68 3.51 -16.08
CA GLU A 96 11.00 2.14 -16.54
C GLU A 96 11.40 1.15 -15.45
N LEU A 97 11.94 1.59 -14.31
CA LEU A 97 12.26 0.76 -13.16
C LEU A 97 11.80 1.44 -11.86
N ALA A 98 11.04 0.72 -11.04
CA ALA A 98 10.80 1.10 -9.65
C ALA A 98 11.91 0.55 -8.76
N PRO A 99 12.53 1.38 -7.90
CA PRO A 99 13.45 0.85 -6.89
C PRO A 99 12.69 0.01 -5.85
N SER A 100 13.36 -1.00 -5.31
CA SER A 100 12.95 -1.70 -4.08
C SER A 100 13.14 -0.76 -2.89
N VAL A 101 12.29 0.26 -2.79
CA VAL A 101 12.41 1.25 -1.72
C VAL A 101 11.67 0.74 -0.50
N ALA A 102 12.38 0.57 0.61
CA ALA A 102 11.78 0.59 1.94
C ALA A 102 11.23 2.01 2.17
N TRP A 103 9.97 2.25 1.80
CA TRP A 103 9.36 3.55 2.04
C TRP A 103 9.11 3.70 3.54
N PRO A 104 9.59 4.77 4.20
CA PRO A 104 9.12 5.10 5.52
C PRO A 104 7.68 5.57 5.37
N VAL A 105 6.74 4.67 5.64
CA VAL A 105 5.38 5.09 5.95
C VAL A 105 5.47 5.95 7.20
N ARG A 106 5.50 7.27 7.03
CA ARG A 106 5.19 8.20 8.11
C ARG A 106 3.71 8.07 8.38
N ILE A 107 3.33 7.10 9.20
CA ILE A 107 2.02 7.12 9.85
C ILE A 107 2.04 8.37 10.74
N PRO A 108 1.14 9.35 10.53
CA PRO A 108 1.03 10.49 11.43
C PRO A 108 0.80 9.95 12.86
N GLY A 109 1.78 10.14 13.75
CA GLY A 109 1.69 9.73 15.16
C GLY A 109 2.48 8.48 15.57
N ALA A 110 3.13 7.75 14.65
CA ALA A 110 4.00 6.63 15.03
C ALA A 110 5.45 7.11 15.25
N ALA A 111 5.87 7.21 16.52
CA ALA A 111 7.28 7.28 16.87
C ALA A 111 7.89 5.88 16.78
N TRP A 112 8.89 5.69 15.92
CA TRP A 112 9.63 4.43 15.85
C TRP A 112 10.81 4.46 16.83
N PRO A 113 11.09 3.36 17.56
CA PRO A 113 12.33 3.24 18.31
C PRO A 113 13.51 3.18 17.34
N ARG A 114 14.61 3.83 17.75
CA ARG A 114 15.88 3.93 17.03
C ARG A 114 16.61 2.60 16.93
#